data_AF-A0A967E1Q2-F1
#
_entry.id   AF-A0A967E1Q2-F1
#
_cell.length_a   1.000
_cell.length_b   1.000
_cell.length_c   1.000
_cell.angle_alpha   90.00
_cell.angle_beta   90.00
_cell.angle_gamma   90.00
#
_symmetry.space_group_name_H-M   'P 1'
#
loop_
_entity.id
_entity.type
_entity.pdbx_description
1 polymer ?
#
loop_
_entity_poly.entity_id
_entity_poly.type
_entity_poly.pdbx_seq_one_letter_code
_entity_poly.pdbx_strand_id
1 'polypeptide(L)'
;MKLPEIPKNETERLAALHKYGILDTEFDEKFDALTQLASQICNTKIALISLIDENRQWFKSVIGLKVRQTARGISFCSHAINQPFELLEVQDASQDERFFDNPLVIGDPYIRFYAGFPVLDKQGFALGTLCVIDTVPKKLTTTQKSALKLLAKQVYHFIELHSNTQSIENERQSFKRFAALSPSIIYRHSSHKHLIYHSPKVEDLLGYTQIDFKNNPNLWMKLIHKDDVNRVKEAFKNTKINQKINLTYRIQTKDQSWLWVNDIGISLKTKNNYFFKEGVVTNITETIKNKDVFLKTNKS
;
A
#
# COMPACT_ATOMS: atom_id res chain seq x y z
N MET A 1 12.63 3.65 39.29
CA MET A 1 12.64 4.41 38.02
C MET A 1 11.34 5.15 37.95
N LYS A 2 11.29 6.32 37.32
CA LYS A 2 10.00 6.98 37.09
C LYS A 2 9.30 6.26 35.93
N LEU A 3 8.09 5.76 36.13
CA LEU A 3 7.31 5.19 35.03
C LEU A 3 6.97 6.27 34.00
N PRO A 4 6.92 5.93 32.70
CA PRO A 4 6.50 6.87 31.67
C PRO A 4 5.03 7.27 31.90
N GLU A 5 4.77 8.57 31.80
CA GLU A 5 3.40 9.09 31.82
C GLU A 5 2.66 8.58 30.57
N ILE A 6 1.36 8.34 30.70
CA ILE A 6 0.51 7.98 29.58
C ILE A 6 0.08 9.29 28.90
N PRO A 7 0.32 9.47 27.58
CA PRO A 7 -0.13 10.65 26.86
C PRO A 7 -1.64 10.90 27.05
N LYS A 8 -2.05 12.16 27.15
CA LYS A 8 -3.48 12.52 27.31
C LYS A 8 -4.36 12.05 26.13
N ASN A 9 -3.76 11.91 24.95
CA ASN A 9 -4.35 11.47 23.69
C ASN A 9 -3.97 10.01 23.35
N GLU A 10 -3.71 9.16 24.35
CA GLU A 10 -3.21 7.81 24.15
C GLU A 10 -4.15 6.95 23.29
N THR A 11 -5.47 7.05 23.51
CA THR A 11 -6.47 6.30 22.75
C THR A 11 -6.38 6.64 21.25
N GLU A 12 -6.33 7.92 20.91
CA GLU A 12 -6.21 8.39 19.53
C GLU A 12 -4.84 8.04 18.93
N ARG A 13 -3.76 8.14 19.72
CA ARG A 13 -2.40 7.78 19.31
C ARG A 13 -2.27 6.29 19.00
N LEU A 14 -2.86 5.42 19.82
CA LEU A 14 -2.89 3.97 19.58
C LEU A 14 -3.74 3.64 18.34
N ALA A 15 -4.91 4.26 18.20
CA ALA A 15 -5.73 4.11 17.00
C ALA A 15 -4.98 4.54 15.74
N ALA A 16 -4.22 5.64 15.80
CA ALA A 16 -3.34 6.07 14.71
C ALA A 16 -2.25 5.03 14.41
N LEU A 17 -1.53 4.54 15.42
CA LEU A 17 -0.49 3.51 15.25
C LEU A 17 -1.04 2.23 14.60
N HIS A 18 -2.17 1.71 15.10
CA HIS A 18 -2.77 0.47 14.59
C HIS A 18 -3.29 0.63 13.16
N LYS A 19 -3.82 1.81 12.81
CA LYS A 19 -4.29 2.12 11.45
C LYS A 19 -3.19 1.95 10.39
N TYR A 20 -1.93 2.19 10.74
CA TYR A 20 -0.81 2.03 9.80
C TYR A 20 -0.43 0.58 9.51
N GLY A 21 -0.92 -0.41 10.28
CA GLY A 21 -0.67 -1.83 10.02
C GLY A 21 0.82 -2.21 10.00
N ILE A 22 1.62 -1.51 10.81
CA ILE A 22 3.09 -1.61 10.80
C ILE A 22 3.64 -2.51 11.92
N LEU A 23 2.90 -2.65 13.03
CA LEU A 23 3.28 -3.52 14.14
C LEU A 23 3.33 -4.99 13.69
N ASP A 24 4.24 -5.75 14.28
CA ASP A 24 4.45 -7.19 14.02
C ASP A 24 4.70 -7.54 12.55
N THR A 25 5.19 -6.59 11.77
CA THR A 25 5.65 -6.82 10.40
C THR A 25 7.11 -7.28 10.38
N GLU A 26 7.49 -8.01 9.33
CA GLU A 26 8.88 -8.46 9.12
C GLU A 26 9.87 -7.29 9.03
N PHE A 27 11.16 -7.60 9.17
CA PHE A 27 12.22 -6.64 8.91
C PHE A 27 12.15 -6.12 7.47
N ASP A 28 12.51 -4.85 7.31
CA ASP A 28 12.44 -4.16 6.03
C ASP A 28 13.69 -3.29 5.89
N GLU A 29 14.48 -3.61 4.87
CA GLU A 29 15.79 -3.00 4.58
C GLU A 29 15.74 -1.47 4.54
N LYS A 30 14.60 -0.88 4.16
CA LYS A 30 14.42 0.58 4.14
C LYS A 30 14.44 1.18 5.54
N PHE A 31 13.86 0.49 6.52
CA PHE A 31 13.91 0.92 7.93
C PHE A 31 15.28 0.64 8.54
N ASP A 32 15.88 -0.51 8.20
CA ASP A 32 17.21 -0.89 8.69
C ASP A 32 18.29 0.11 8.25
N ALA A 33 18.21 0.59 7.00
CA ALA A 33 19.10 1.63 6.49
C ALA A 33 19.01 2.95 7.29
N LEU A 34 17.80 3.38 7.68
CA LEU A 34 17.63 4.59 8.49
C LEU A 34 18.21 4.43 9.90
N THR A 35 18.03 3.25 10.49
CA THR A 35 18.61 2.92 11.80
C THR A 35 20.13 2.88 11.74
N GLN A 36 20.70 2.31 10.67
CA GLN A 36 22.14 2.29 10.43
C GLN A 36 22.71 3.70 10.26
N LEU A 37 22.05 4.55 9.47
CA LEU A 37 22.44 5.95 9.32
C LEU A 37 22.38 6.71 10.65
N ALA A 38 21.34 6.49 11.46
CA ALA A 38 21.24 7.12 12.78
C ALA A 38 22.42 6.72 13.68
N SER A 39 22.74 5.41 13.75
CA SER A 39 23.89 4.90 14.50
C SER A 39 25.21 5.51 14.03
N GLN A 40 25.44 5.56 12.71
CA GLN A 40 26.68 6.09 12.12
C GLN A 40 26.83 7.61 12.34
N ILE A 41 25.79 8.39 12.07
CA ILE A 41 25.82 9.85 12.21
C ILE A 41 26.03 10.25 13.67
N CYS A 42 25.35 9.57 14.60
CA CYS A 42 25.47 9.84 16.02
C CYS A 42 26.69 9.14 16.67
N ASN A 43 27.42 8.30 15.91
CA ASN A 43 28.51 7.47 16.40
C ASN A 43 28.13 6.69 17.66
N THR A 44 27.04 5.90 17.57
CA THR A 44 26.46 5.16 18.72
C THR A 44 26.37 3.68 18.41
N LYS A 45 26.54 2.82 19.43
CA LYS A 45 26.51 1.36 19.27
C LYS A 45 25.12 0.79 18.99
N ILE A 46 24.08 1.48 19.45
CA ILE A 46 22.69 1.02 19.37
C ILE A 46 21.86 2.12 18.71
N ALA A 47 20.98 1.71 17.80
CA ALA A 47 19.94 2.57 17.24
C ALA A 47 18.68 1.76 17.01
N LEU A 48 17.51 2.38 17.22
CA LEU A 48 16.21 1.72 17.15
C LEU A 48 15.20 2.58 16.43
N ILE A 49 14.38 1.96 15.59
CA ILE A 49 13.05 2.49 15.25
C ILE A 49 12.07 1.76 16.15
N SER A 50 11.54 2.49 17.12
CA SER A 50 10.79 1.96 18.25
C SER A 50 9.36 2.48 18.25
N LEU A 51 8.37 1.63 18.03
CA LEU A 51 6.95 1.96 18.06
C LEU A 51 6.37 1.65 19.44
N ILE A 52 5.56 2.55 19.99
CA ILE A 52 4.98 2.40 21.33
C ILE A 52 3.54 1.92 21.21
N ASP A 53 3.32 0.67 21.56
CA ASP A 53 2.01 0.02 21.62
C ASP A 53 1.44 0.10 23.05
N GLU A 54 0.26 -0.46 23.29
CA GLU A 54 -0.44 -0.36 24.58
C GLU A 54 0.45 -0.78 25.76
N ASN A 55 1.01 -1.99 25.69
CA ASN A 55 1.76 -2.60 26.80
C ASN A 55 3.25 -2.85 26.50
N ARG A 56 3.71 -2.54 25.28
CA ARG A 56 5.06 -2.85 24.81
C ARG A 56 5.68 -1.73 23.99
N GLN A 57 7.00 -1.78 23.92
CA GLN A 57 7.83 -1.06 22.96
C GLN A 57 8.27 -2.07 21.90
N TRP A 58 7.83 -1.93 20.66
CA TRP A 58 8.12 -2.85 19.56
C TRP A 58 9.14 -2.26 18.59
N PHE A 59 10.15 -3.02 18.19
CA PHE A 59 11.22 -2.55 17.32
C PHE A 59 10.95 -2.91 15.87
N LYS A 60 10.67 -1.89 15.05
CA LYS A 60 10.56 -2.07 13.58
C LYS A 60 11.93 -2.35 12.96
N SER A 61 12.96 -1.76 13.54
CA SER A 61 14.36 -1.96 13.16
C SER A 61 15.24 -1.76 14.39
N VAL A 62 16.31 -2.55 14.47
CA VAL A 62 17.19 -2.62 15.63
C VAL A 62 18.63 -2.87 15.21
N ILE A 63 19.55 -2.08 15.75
CA ILE A 63 20.99 -2.31 15.69
C ILE A 63 21.52 -2.36 17.12
N GLY A 64 22.39 -3.33 17.40
CA GLY A 64 23.11 -3.42 18.68
C GLY A 64 22.35 -4.11 19.83
N LEU A 65 21.11 -4.57 19.61
CA LEU A 65 20.34 -5.38 20.58
C LEU A 65 19.86 -6.69 19.96
N LYS A 66 19.67 -7.73 20.78
CA LYS A 66 19.18 -9.06 20.36
C LYS A 66 17.67 -9.24 20.48
N VAL A 67 16.99 -8.30 21.13
CA VAL A 67 15.55 -8.35 21.38
C VAL A 67 14.77 -7.58 20.31
N ARG A 68 13.52 -7.98 20.07
CA ARG A 68 12.59 -7.29 19.14
C ARG A 68 11.56 -6.40 19.83
N GLN A 69 11.46 -6.50 21.15
CA GLN A 69 10.56 -5.66 21.95
C GLN A 69 10.98 -5.66 23.42
N THR A 70 10.46 -4.69 24.16
CA THR A 70 10.59 -4.56 25.62
C THR A 70 9.24 -4.17 26.23
N ALA A 71 9.12 -4.28 27.55
CA ALA A 71 7.94 -3.77 28.25
C ALA A 71 7.90 -2.23 28.17
N ARG A 72 6.71 -1.65 27.97
CA ARG A 72 6.54 -0.19 27.85
C ARG A 72 7.03 0.56 29.08
N GLY A 73 6.82 0.00 30.27
CA GLY A 73 7.18 0.65 31.55
C GLY A 73 8.67 0.89 31.76
N ILE A 74 9.56 0.15 31.08
CA ILE A 74 11.02 0.32 31.17
C ILE A 74 11.60 1.11 29.98
N SER A 75 10.75 1.57 29.05
CA SER A 75 11.16 2.18 27.80
C SER A 75 11.49 3.68 27.94
N PHE A 76 12.69 4.09 27.57
CA PHE A 76 13.05 5.50 27.35
C PHE A 76 12.14 6.17 26.30
N CYS A 77 11.80 5.44 25.24
CA CYS A 77 10.95 5.94 24.15
C CYS A 77 9.53 6.30 24.61
N SER A 78 8.98 5.59 25.61
CA SER A 78 7.69 5.93 26.22
C SER A 78 7.72 7.25 26.98
N HIS A 79 8.87 7.69 27.52
CA HIS A 79 9.00 9.05 28.03
C HIS A 79 9.07 10.07 26.89
N ALA A 80 9.79 9.75 25.81
CA ALA A 80 9.97 10.68 24.69
C ALA A 80 8.65 11.04 23.98
N ILE A 81 7.72 10.09 23.82
CA ILE A 81 6.44 10.37 23.13
C ILE A 81 5.54 11.37 23.88
N ASN A 82 5.80 11.63 25.17
CA ASN A 82 5.07 12.64 25.94
C ASN A 82 5.46 14.08 25.57
N GLN A 83 6.58 14.27 24.86
CA GLN A 83 7.01 15.56 24.32
C GLN A 83 7.17 15.45 22.79
N PRO A 84 6.07 15.32 22.03
CA PRO A 84 6.06 14.88 20.63
C PRO A 84 6.92 15.73 19.68
N PHE A 85 7.18 16.99 20.01
CA PHE A 85 7.90 17.92 19.12
C PHE A 85 9.36 18.16 19.51
N GLU A 86 9.83 17.51 20.58
CA GLU A 86 11.13 17.77 21.17
C GLU A 86 12.02 16.51 21.17
N LEU A 87 13.34 16.74 21.16
CA LEU A 87 14.30 15.68 21.37
C LEU A 87 14.33 15.34 22.86
N LEU A 88 14.13 14.08 23.21
CA LEU A 88 14.56 13.59 24.52
C LEU A 88 16.03 13.20 24.42
N GLU A 89 16.91 13.97 25.08
CA GLU A 89 18.34 13.66 25.21
C GLU A 89 18.70 13.45 26.69
N VAL A 90 19.27 12.29 26.98
CA VAL A 90 19.77 11.88 28.29
C VAL A 90 21.26 11.62 28.14
N GLN A 91 22.08 12.52 28.70
CA GLN A 91 23.52 12.46 28.52
C GLN A 91 24.16 11.33 29.33
N ASP A 92 23.69 11.13 30.57
CA ASP A 92 24.01 10.00 31.43
C ASP A 92 22.77 9.53 32.20
N ALA A 93 22.23 8.37 31.83
CA ALA A 93 21.04 7.77 32.40
C ALA A 93 21.25 7.31 33.84
N SER A 94 22.50 7.10 34.29
CA SER A 94 22.79 6.80 35.69
C SER A 94 22.62 8.01 36.62
N GLN A 95 22.58 9.21 36.05
CA GLN A 95 22.39 10.48 36.76
C GLN A 95 21.03 11.13 36.50
N ASP A 96 20.19 10.52 35.65
CA ASP A 96 18.86 11.04 35.33
C ASP A 96 17.83 10.44 36.29
N GLU A 97 17.12 11.29 37.01
CA GLU A 97 16.11 10.89 38.02
C GLU A 97 15.03 9.94 37.46
N ARG A 98 14.78 9.98 36.13
CA ARG A 98 13.80 9.09 35.49
C ARG A 98 14.35 7.69 35.31
N PHE A 99 15.66 7.55 35.11
CA PHE A 99 16.29 6.35 34.55
C PHE A 99 17.38 5.70 35.43
N PHE A 100 17.87 6.34 36.48
CA PHE A 100 19.05 5.89 37.24
C PHE A 100 18.96 4.45 37.77
N ASP A 101 17.76 3.99 38.13
CA ASP A 101 17.44 2.65 38.62
C ASP A 101 16.58 1.85 37.63
N ASN A 102 16.55 2.24 36.35
CA ASN A 102 15.91 1.48 35.28
C ASN A 102 16.69 0.18 35.03
N PRO A 103 16.02 -0.99 34.86
CA PRO A 103 16.70 -2.27 34.58
C PRO A 103 17.71 -2.24 33.43
N LEU A 104 17.46 -1.45 32.38
CA LEU A 104 18.35 -1.31 31.22
C LEU A 104 19.59 -0.44 31.51
N VAL A 105 19.62 0.27 32.64
CA VAL A 105 20.73 1.14 33.09
C VAL A 105 21.60 0.42 34.12
N ILE A 106 20.97 -0.26 35.09
CA ILE A 106 21.66 -0.99 36.17
C ILE A 106 22.06 -2.42 35.78
N GLY A 107 21.39 -3.00 34.79
CA GLY A 107 21.71 -4.29 34.19
C GLY A 107 22.00 -4.17 32.70
N ASP A 108 22.17 -5.30 32.01
CA ASP A 108 22.39 -5.34 30.56
C ASP A 108 21.29 -4.54 29.82
N PRO A 109 21.65 -3.64 28.87
CA PRO A 109 22.97 -3.42 28.27
C PRO A 109 23.79 -2.30 28.93
N TYR A 110 23.45 -1.87 30.15
CA TYR A 110 24.10 -0.78 30.89
C TYR A 110 24.04 0.55 30.15
N ILE A 111 22.84 0.94 29.73
CA ILE A 111 22.59 2.19 29.01
C ILE A 111 23.11 3.37 29.84
N ARG A 112 23.86 4.26 29.18
CA ARG A 112 24.29 5.55 29.73
C ARG A 112 23.78 6.70 28.89
N PHE A 113 23.83 6.58 27.58
CA PHE A 113 23.35 7.64 26.70
C PHE A 113 22.08 7.22 25.97
N TYR A 114 21.12 8.14 25.87
CA TYR A 114 19.93 8.01 25.03
C TYR A 114 19.61 9.34 24.35
N ALA A 115 19.31 9.29 23.06
CA ALA A 115 18.70 10.41 22.36
C ALA A 115 17.63 9.89 21.39
N GLY A 116 16.40 10.39 21.50
CA GLY A 116 15.28 9.92 20.68
C GLY A 116 14.37 11.04 20.22
N PHE A 117 14.14 11.11 18.91
CA PHE A 117 13.14 11.99 18.32
C PHE A 117 11.83 11.21 18.09
N PRO A 118 10.68 11.76 18.51
CA PRO A 118 9.39 11.16 18.20
C PRO A 118 9.14 11.04 16.70
N VAL A 119 8.59 9.90 16.29
CA VAL A 119 8.07 9.67 14.93
C VAL A 119 6.61 10.07 14.95
N LEU A 120 6.33 11.26 14.41
CA LEU A 120 4.99 11.82 14.36
C LEU A 120 4.29 11.44 13.07
N ASP A 121 3.01 11.11 13.19
CA ASP A 121 2.15 11.00 12.02
C ASP A 121 1.72 12.37 11.47
N LYS A 122 0.99 12.37 10.35
CA LYS A 122 0.45 13.60 9.74
C LYS A 122 -0.56 14.35 10.61
N GLN A 123 -1.13 13.72 11.64
CA GLN A 123 -2.02 14.35 12.62
C GLN A 123 -1.25 14.87 13.85
N GLY A 124 0.05 14.56 13.97
CA GLY A 124 0.89 14.92 15.11
C GLY A 124 0.91 13.88 16.23
N PHE A 125 0.35 12.68 16.03
CA PHE A 125 0.41 11.60 17.02
C PHE A 125 1.81 10.96 17.03
N ALA A 126 2.42 10.86 18.20
CA ALA A 126 3.71 10.20 18.38
C ALA A 126 3.55 8.67 18.34
N LEU A 127 3.81 8.07 17.18
CA LEU A 127 3.71 6.62 16.98
C LEU A 127 4.82 5.86 17.72
N GLY A 128 5.95 6.53 17.93
CA GLY A 128 7.17 5.93 18.43
C GLY A 128 8.33 6.92 18.43
N THR A 129 9.55 6.40 18.33
CA THR A 129 10.78 7.17 18.21
C THR A 129 11.75 6.56 17.20
N LEU A 130 12.57 7.40 16.59
CA LEU A 130 13.89 7.01 16.12
C LEU A 130 14.89 7.44 17.19
N CYS A 131 15.60 6.48 17.78
CA CYS A 131 16.52 6.75 18.87
C CYS A 131 17.88 6.08 18.69
N VAL A 132 18.88 6.68 19.33
CA VAL A 132 20.26 6.22 19.40
C VAL A 132 20.65 6.09 20.87
N ILE A 133 21.44 5.05 21.17
CA ILE A 133 21.73 4.62 22.53
C ILE A 133 23.21 4.21 22.62
N ASP A 134 23.85 4.49 23.75
CA ASP A 134 25.21 4.02 24.02
C ASP A 134 25.41 3.62 25.49
N THR A 135 26.45 2.83 25.72
CA THR A 135 26.90 2.37 27.05
C THR A 135 27.87 3.34 27.71
N VAL A 136 28.14 4.47 27.06
CA VAL A 136 28.98 5.56 27.57
C VAL A 136 28.21 6.89 27.48
N PRO A 137 28.38 7.81 28.44
CA PRO A 137 27.76 9.12 28.37
C PRO A 137 28.14 9.89 27.09
N LYS A 138 27.19 10.62 26.50
CA LYS A 138 27.42 11.42 25.29
C LYS A 138 26.54 12.68 25.27
N LYS A 139 26.91 13.60 24.39
CA LYS A 139 26.12 14.78 24.05
C LYS A 139 26.14 14.97 22.55
N LEU A 140 24.97 15.02 21.92
CA LEU A 140 24.87 15.21 20.47
C LEU A 140 25.21 16.65 20.09
N THR A 141 25.88 16.80 18.95
CA THR A 141 26.06 18.09 18.29
C THR A 141 24.75 18.55 17.65
N THR A 142 24.61 19.85 17.38
CA THR A 142 23.44 20.42 16.70
C THR A 142 23.17 19.73 15.35
N THR A 143 24.22 19.40 14.59
CA THR A 143 24.13 18.68 13.32
C THR A 143 23.56 17.27 13.51
N GLN A 144 24.02 16.54 14.53
CA GLN A 144 23.49 15.19 14.83
C GLN A 144 22.03 15.23 15.26
N LYS A 145 21.64 16.21 16.09
CA LYS A 145 20.23 16.40 16.49
C LYS A 145 19.35 16.71 15.28
N SER A 146 19.81 17.60 14.39
CA SER A 146 19.11 17.93 13.16
C SER A 146 18.95 16.72 12.23
N ALA A 147 20.02 15.94 12.05
CA ALA A 147 19.98 14.71 11.26
C ALA A 147 19.00 13.68 11.85
N LEU A 148 19.02 13.46 13.17
CA LEU A 148 18.11 12.52 13.82
C LEU A 148 16.64 12.94 13.65
N LYS A 149 16.34 14.24 13.73
CA LYS A 149 15.00 14.79 13.44
C LYS A 149 14.56 14.52 12.00
N LEU A 150 15.45 14.75 11.04
CA LEU A 150 15.15 14.50 9.63
C LEU A 150 14.93 13.01 9.35
N LEU A 151 15.74 12.13 9.94
CA LEU A 151 15.57 10.69 9.82
C LEU A 151 14.26 10.22 10.46
N ALA A 152 13.89 10.72 11.64
CA ALA A 152 12.59 10.39 12.25
C ALA A 152 11.41 10.77 11.35
N LYS A 153 11.50 11.90 10.64
CA LYS A 153 10.52 12.27 9.61
C LYS A 153 10.51 11.26 8.46
N GLN A 154 11.65 10.78 7.98
CA GLN A 154 11.71 9.74 6.94
C GLN A 154 11.10 8.42 7.39
N VAL A 155 11.31 8.03 8.65
CA VAL A 155 10.65 6.84 9.24
C VAL A 155 9.14 6.93 9.07
N TYR A 156 8.53 8.08 9.41
CA TYR A 156 7.09 8.28 9.21
C TYR A 156 6.69 8.13 7.73
N HIS A 157 7.44 8.70 6.78
CA HIS A 157 7.10 8.59 5.36
C HIS A 157 7.11 7.12 4.89
N PHE A 158 8.03 6.30 5.39
CA PHE A 158 8.03 4.86 5.11
C PHE A 158 6.86 4.12 5.74
N ILE A 159 6.44 4.48 6.96
CA ILE A 159 5.23 3.94 7.60
C ILE A 159 3.99 4.30 6.76
N GLU A 160 3.87 5.55 6.32
CA GLU A 160 2.75 6.00 5.49
C GLU A 160 2.72 5.29 4.12
N LEU A 161 3.88 5.15 3.46
CA LEU A 161 3.98 4.42 2.19
C LEU A 161 3.61 2.94 2.32
N HIS A 162 4.01 2.29 3.42
CA HIS A 162 3.63 0.91 3.73
C HIS A 162 2.11 0.77 3.83
N SER A 163 1.47 1.61 4.64
CA SER A 163 0.02 1.59 4.82
C SER A 163 -0.74 1.88 3.52
N ASN A 164 -0.29 2.87 2.74
CA ASN A 164 -0.88 3.19 1.45
C ASN A 164 -0.78 2.03 0.46
N THR A 165 0.37 1.36 0.42
CA THR A 165 0.59 0.19 -0.46
C THR A 165 -0.34 -0.96 -0.09
N GLN A 166 -0.53 -1.23 1.20
CA GLN A 166 -1.49 -2.22 1.67
C GLN A 166 -2.93 -1.86 1.29
N SER A 167 -3.33 -0.60 1.46
CA SER A 167 -4.68 -0.12 1.08
C SER A 167 -4.94 -0.31 -0.42
N ILE A 168 -3.98 0.09 -1.27
CA ILE A 168 -4.08 -0.07 -2.73
C ILE A 168 -4.17 -1.55 -3.12
N GLU A 169 -3.40 -2.43 -2.47
CA GLU A 169 -3.45 -3.86 -2.75
C GLU A 169 -4.80 -4.46 -2.34
N ASN A 170 -5.34 -4.07 -1.18
CA ASN A 170 -6.64 -4.51 -0.71
C ASN A 170 -7.79 -4.07 -1.63
N GLU A 171 -7.74 -2.83 -2.13
CA GLU A 171 -8.69 -2.33 -3.12
C GLU A 171 -8.55 -3.09 -4.45
N ARG A 172 -7.32 -3.32 -4.91
CA ARG A 172 -7.02 -4.08 -6.13
C ARG A 172 -7.57 -5.50 -6.07
N GLN A 173 -7.41 -6.18 -4.93
CA GLN A 173 -7.96 -7.51 -4.71
C GLN A 173 -9.48 -7.50 -4.66
N SER A 174 -10.08 -6.51 -3.99
CA SER A 174 -11.53 -6.33 -3.94
C SER A 174 -12.11 -6.14 -5.35
N PHE A 175 -11.50 -5.27 -6.15
CA PHE A 175 -11.87 -5.09 -7.56
C PHE A 175 -11.81 -6.41 -8.34
N LYS A 176 -10.72 -7.19 -8.21
CA LYS A 176 -10.60 -8.49 -8.88
C LYS A 176 -11.70 -9.47 -8.47
N ARG A 177 -12.06 -9.52 -7.17
CA ARG A 177 -13.15 -10.37 -6.67
C ARG A 177 -14.49 -9.95 -7.29
N PHE A 178 -14.83 -8.67 -7.27
CA PHE A 178 -16.06 -8.17 -7.90
C PHE A 178 -16.09 -8.43 -9.40
N ALA A 179 -14.95 -8.22 -10.08
CA ALA A 179 -14.84 -8.45 -11.51
C ALA A 179 -15.00 -9.93 -11.88
N ALA A 180 -14.53 -10.84 -11.03
CA ALA A 180 -14.71 -12.29 -11.22
C ALA A 180 -16.15 -12.76 -10.99
N LEU A 181 -16.92 -12.09 -10.13
CA LEU A 181 -18.34 -12.38 -9.89
C LEU A 181 -19.28 -11.78 -10.94
N SER A 182 -18.78 -10.88 -11.79
CA SER A 182 -19.58 -10.23 -12.84
C SER A 182 -20.02 -11.22 -13.92
N PRO A 183 -21.28 -11.16 -14.41
CA PRO A 183 -21.72 -11.94 -15.56
C PRO A 183 -21.12 -11.45 -16.89
N SER A 184 -20.52 -10.26 -16.91
CA SER A 184 -19.91 -9.65 -18.08
C SER A 184 -18.38 -9.71 -18.01
N ILE A 185 -17.74 -9.75 -19.18
CA ILE A 185 -16.29 -9.63 -19.30
C ILE A 185 -15.92 -8.18 -19.00
N ILE A 186 -15.16 -7.96 -17.94
CA ILE A 186 -14.61 -6.63 -17.63
C ILE A 186 -13.21 -6.56 -18.25
N TYR A 187 -12.92 -5.50 -18.98
CA TYR A 187 -11.63 -5.32 -19.64
C TYR A 187 -11.01 -3.97 -19.35
N ARG A 188 -9.67 -3.94 -19.34
CA ARG A 188 -8.88 -2.71 -19.35
C ARG A 188 -7.66 -2.91 -20.25
N HIS A 189 -7.52 -2.07 -21.26
CA HIS A 189 -6.43 -2.08 -22.25
C HIS A 189 -5.69 -0.74 -22.18
N SER A 190 -4.38 -0.75 -22.44
CA SER A 190 -3.59 0.48 -22.58
C SER A 190 -3.01 0.59 -23.98
N SER A 191 -2.92 1.82 -24.47
CA SER A 191 -2.23 2.13 -25.73
C SER A 191 -0.72 1.87 -25.69
N HIS A 192 -0.14 1.64 -24.51
CA HIS A 192 1.30 1.42 -24.32
C HIS A 192 1.63 -0.01 -23.89
N LYS A 193 0.76 -0.65 -23.10
CA LYS A 193 0.83 -2.07 -22.74
C LYS A 193 -0.45 -2.72 -23.25
N HIS A 194 -0.35 -3.39 -24.40
CA HIS A 194 -1.48 -3.77 -25.24
C HIS A 194 -2.66 -4.44 -24.51
N LEU A 195 -2.43 -5.19 -23.41
CA LEU A 195 -3.47 -5.67 -22.50
C LEU A 195 -3.06 -5.44 -21.04
N ILE A 196 -3.96 -4.88 -20.23
CA ILE A 196 -3.77 -4.75 -18.77
C ILE A 196 -4.58 -5.79 -18.02
N TYR A 197 -5.84 -6.03 -18.42
CA TYR A 197 -6.73 -6.93 -17.68
C TYR A 197 -7.94 -7.39 -18.51
N HIS A 198 -8.31 -8.67 -18.35
CA HIS A 198 -9.64 -9.23 -18.62
C HIS A 198 -10.11 -9.96 -17.37
N SER A 199 -11.39 -9.87 -17.00
CA SER A 199 -11.94 -10.70 -15.93
C SER A 199 -11.94 -12.19 -16.31
N PRO A 200 -11.91 -13.12 -15.33
CA PRO A 200 -11.98 -14.56 -15.58
C PRO A 200 -13.15 -14.98 -16.48
N LYS A 201 -14.23 -14.19 -16.47
CA LYS A 201 -15.41 -14.38 -17.32
C LYS A 201 -15.11 -14.50 -18.82
N VAL A 202 -13.98 -13.98 -19.28
CA VAL A 202 -13.56 -14.13 -20.69
C VAL A 202 -13.33 -15.58 -21.08
N GLU A 203 -12.80 -16.38 -20.15
CA GLU A 203 -12.54 -17.80 -20.35
C GLU A 203 -13.85 -18.58 -20.30
N ASP A 204 -14.71 -18.29 -19.33
CA ASP A 204 -16.03 -18.92 -19.21
C ASP A 204 -16.90 -18.68 -20.45
N LEU A 205 -16.86 -17.48 -21.04
CA LEU A 205 -17.72 -17.11 -22.17
C LEU A 205 -17.12 -17.44 -23.53
N LEU A 206 -15.81 -17.27 -23.72
CA LEU A 206 -15.17 -17.42 -25.04
C LEU A 206 -14.25 -18.64 -25.13
N GLY A 207 -13.90 -19.29 -24.02
CA GLY A 207 -12.97 -20.42 -23.98
C GLY A 207 -11.50 -20.04 -24.10
N TYR A 208 -11.18 -18.75 -24.20
CA TYR A 208 -9.81 -18.22 -24.26
C TYR A 208 -9.36 -17.72 -22.89
N THR A 209 -8.17 -18.14 -22.47
CA THR A 209 -7.60 -17.72 -21.19
C THR A 209 -7.15 -16.26 -21.23
N GLN A 210 -6.96 -15.65 -20.06
CA GLN A 210 -6.34 -14.32 -19.98
C GLN A 210 -4.91 -14.30 -20.58
N ILE A 211 -4.20 -15.43 -20.54
CA ILE A 211 -2.86 -15.60 -21.09
C ILE A 211 -2.91 -15.56 -22.63
N ASP A 212 -3.92 -16.17 -23.25
CA ASP A 212 -4.11 -16.14 -24.71
C ASP A 212 -4.20 -14.70 -25.24
N PHE A 213 -4.97 -13.84 -24.56
CA PHE A 213 -5.09 -12.42 -24.91
C PHE A 213 -3.84 -11.61 -24.59
N LYS A 214 -3.09 -11.99 -23.53
CA LYS A 214 -1.82 -11.34 -23.19
C LYS A 214 -0.75 -11.61 -24.24
N ASN A 215 -0.67 -12.85 -24.74
CA ASN A 215 0.30 -13.26 -25.74
C ASN A 215 -0.07 -12.79 -27.15
N ASN A 216 -1.36 -12.60 -27.41
CA ASN A 216 -1.89 -12.16 -28.70
C ASN A 216 -2.76 -10.92 -28.55
N PRO A 217 -2.19 -9.71 -28.48
CA PRO A 217 -2.99 -8.52 -28.15
C PRO A 217 -4.05 -8.13 -29.20
N ASN A 218 -3.88 -8.59 -30.44
CA ASN A 218 -4.87 -8.41 -31.51
C ASN A 218 -5.92 -9.53 -31.57
N LEU A 219 -5.88 -10.52 -30.65
CA LEU A 219 -6.77 -11.67 -30.67
C LEU A 219 -8.24 -11.24 -30.65
N TRP A 220 -8.61 -10.29 -29.78
CA TRP A 220 -10.00 -9.81 -29.70
C TRP A 220 -10.54 -9.35 -31.06
N MET A 221 -9.77 -8.56 -31.79
CA MET A 221 -10.14 -8.07 -33.12
C MET A 221 -10.23 -9.18 -34.18
N LYS A 222 -9.50 -10.29 -34.00
CA LYS A 222 -9.57 -11.47 -34.89
C LYS A 222 -10.82 -12.32 -34.64
N LEU A 223 -11.38 -12.27 -33.43
CA LEU A 223 -12.58 -13.03 -33.06
C LEU A 223 -13.88 -12.35 -33.52
N ILE A 224 -13.84 -11.09 -33.94
CA ILE A 224 -15.04 -10.37 -34.40
C ILE A 224 -15.45 -10.88 -35.79
N HIS A 225 -16.75 -11.10 -35.99
CA HIS A 225 -17.29 -11.54 -37.28
C HIS A 225 -16.91 -10.58 -38.43
N LYS A 226 -16.63 -11.14 -39.62
CA LYS A 226 -16.13 -10.40 -40.79
C LYS A 226 -17.02 -9.21 -41.20
N ASP A 227 -18.35 -9.32 -41.05
CA ASP A 227 -19.27 -8.23 -41.39
C ASP A 227 -19.28 -7.11 -40.32
N ASP A 228 -18.86 -7.41 -39.09
CA ASP A 228 -18.90 -6.48 -37.95
C ASP A 228 -17.55 -5.76 -37.74
N VAL A 229 -16.44 -6.40 -38.13
CA VAL A 229 -15.08 -5.97 -37.75
C VAL A 229 -14.73 -4.55 -38.21
N ASN A 230 -15.15 -4.13 -39.42
CA ASN A 230 -14.84 -2.80 -39.93
C ASN A 230 -15.56 -1.70 -39.12
N ARG A 231 -16.86 -1.88 -38.87
CA ARG A 231 -17.67 -0.97 -38.04
C ARG A 231 -17.10 -0.86 -36.63
N VAL A 232 -16.73 -1.99 -36.02
CA VAL A 232 -16.16 -2.01 -34.66
C VAL A 232 -14.80 -1.30 -34.61
N LYS A 233 -13.91 -1.59 -35.57
CA LYS A 233 -12.60 -0.93 -35.68
C LYS A 233 -12.73 0.59 -35.85
N GLU A 234 -13.62 1.05 -36.73
CA GLU A 234 -13.86 2.49 -36.95
C GLU A 234 -14.41 3.16 -35.70
N ALA A 235 -15.39 2.55 -35.04
CA ALA A 235 -15.96 3.09 -33.81
C ALA A 235 -14.89 3.22 -32.71
N PHE A 236 -14.03 2.21 -32.55
CA PHE A 236 -12.89 2.30 -31.62
C PHE A 236 -11.83 3.33 -32.01
N LYS A 237 -11.62 3.59 -33.30
CA LYS A 237 -10.67 4.60 -33.80
C LYS A 237 -11.19 6.03 -33.58
N ASN A 238 -12.51 6.23 -33.76
CA ASN A 238 -13.14 7.54 -33.73
C ASN A 238 -13.62 7.98 -32.34
N THR A 239 -13.62 7.07 -31.35
CA THR A 239 -14.03 7.39 -29.98
C THR A 239 -13.06 8.39 -29.34
N LYS A 240 -13.58 9.56 -28.98
CA LYS A 240 -12.82 10.60 -28.27
C LYS A 240 -12.58 10.23 -26.80
N ILE A 241 -11.64 10.91 -26.17
CA ILE A 241 -11.40 10.81 -24.72
C ILE A 241 -12.69 11.20 -23.98
N ASN A 242 -13.02 10.46 -22.93
CA ASN A 242 -14.23 10.56 -22.13
C ASN A 242 -15.54 10.32 -22.89
N GLN A 243 -15.47 9.87 -24.15
CA GLN A 243 -16.65 9.45 -24.89
C GLN A 243 -16.94 7.97 -24.62
N LYS A 244 -18.19 7.68 -24.27
CA LYS A 244 -18.68 6.30 -24.15
C LYS A 244 -18.90 5.71 -25.54
N ILE A 245 -18.51 4.46 -25.69
CA ILE A 245 -18.83 3.62 -26.85
C ILE A 245 -19.83 2.55 -26.42
N ASN A 246 -20.78 2.21 -27.28
CA ASN A 246 -21.75 1.15 -27.07
C ASN A 246 -21.93 0.41 -28.40
N LEU A 247 -21.40 -0.80 -28.50
CA LEU A 247 -21.39 -1.58 -29.73
C LEU A 247 -21.99 -2.94 -29.50
N THR A 248 -22.95 -3.31 -30.33
CA THR A 248 -23.39 -4.70 -30.47
C THR A 248 -22.69 -5.33 -31.67
N TYR A 249 -22.05 -6.49 -31.50
CA TYR A 249 -21.40 -7.24 -32.59
C TYR A 249 -21.31 -8.74 -32.28
N ARG A 250 -20.98 -9.54 -33.30
CA ARG A 250 -20.72 -10.98 -33.13
C ARG A 250 -19.25 -11.26 -32.84
N ILE A 251 -19.00 -12.12 -31.86
CA ILE A 251 -17.67 -12.61 -31.48
C ILE A 251 -17.64 -14.13 -31.50
N GLN A 252 -16.51 -14.68 -31.95
CA GLN A 252 -16.28 -16.11 -32.05
C GLN A 252 -15.64 -16.66 -30.77
N THR A 253 -16.19 -17.76 -30.28
CA THR A 253 -15.63 -18.55 -29.18
C THR A 253 -14.52 -19.49 -29.71
N LYS A 254 -13.78 -20.11 -28.79
CA LYS A 254 -12.73 -21.09 -29.12
C LYS A 254 -13.29 -22.37 -29.76
N ASP A 255 -14.52 -22.73 -29.45
CA ASP A 255 -15.25 -23.85 -30.06
C ASP A 255 -15.91 -23.49 -31.41
N GLN A 256 -15.60 -22.32 -31.97
CA GLN A 256 -16.08 -21.81 -33.26
C GLN A 256 -17.56 -21.38 -33.29
N SER A 257 -18.28 -21.43 -32.17
CA SER A 257 -19.63 -20.86 -32.07
C SER A 257 -19.61 -19.32 -32.08
N TRP A 258 -20.77 -18.73 -32.42
CA TRP A 258 -20.94 -17.28 -32.50
C TRP A 258 -21.83 -16.78 -31.38
N LEU A 259 -21.33 -15.79 -30.64
CA LEU A 259 -22.08 -15.06 -29.63
C LEU A 259 -22.33 -13.63 -30.09
N TRP A 260 -23.51 -13.11 -29.78
CA TRP A 260 -23.76 -11.68 -29.82
C TRP A 260 -23.35 -11.06 -28.50
N VAL A 261 -22.53 -10.02 -28.57
CA VAL A 261 -22.07 -9.27 -27.40
C VAL A 261 -22.42 -7.81 -27.51
N ASN A 262 -22.68 -7.18 -26.36
CA ASN A 262 -22.77 -5.75 -26.22
C ASN A 262 -21.56 -5.23 -25.44
N ASP A 263 -20.78 -4.38 -26.08
CA ASP A 263 -19.53 -3.82 -25.60
C ASP A 263 -19.74 -2.34 -25.25
N ILE A 264 -19.69 -2.05 -23.96
CA ILE A 264 -19.79 -0.69 -23.43
C ILE A 264 -18.45 -0.32 -22.84
N GLY A 265 -17.81 0.70 -23.40
CA GLY A 265 -16.49 1.15 -22.96
C GLY A 265 -16.35 2.67 -22.91
N ILE A 266 -15.26 3.11 -22.29
CA ILE A 266 -14.84 4.51 -22.25
C ILE A 266 -13.33 4.60 -22.51
N SER A 267 -12.93 5.64 -23.23
CA SER A 267 -11.52 5.97 -23.42
C SER A 267 -11.09 7.03 -22.40
N LEU A 268 -10.11 6.73 -21.57
CA LEU A 268 -9.59 7.63 -20.53
C LEU A 268 -8.15 8.05 -20.85
N LYS A 269 -7.79 9.27 -20.44
CA LYS A 269 -6.42 9.79 -20.52
C LYS A 269 -5.77 9.79 -19.15
N THR A 270 -4.57 9.25 -19.05
CA THR A 270 -3.76 9.31 -17.84
C THR A 270 -2.93 10.58 -17.74
N LYS A 271 -2.41 10.85 -16.53
CA LYS A 271 -1.48 11.95 -16.25
C LYS A 271 -0.23 11.92 -17.13
N ASN A 272 0.21 10.75 -17.60
CA ASN A 272 1.40 10.59 -18.44
C ASN A 272 1.09 10.53 -19.95
N ASN A 273 -0.05 11.08 -20.39
CA ASN A 273 -0.53 11.05 -21.78
C ASN A 273 -0.79 9.65 -22.38
N TYR A 274 -0.77 8.57 -21.60
CA TYR A 274 -1.24 7.25 -22.07
C TYR A 274 -2.76 7.19 -22.10
N PHE A 275 -3.29 6.45 -23.07
CA PHE A 275 -4.72 6.20 -23.22
C PHE A 275 -5.08 4.81 -22.71
N PHE A 276 -6.19 4.74 -21.99
CA PHE A 276 -6.76 3.50 -21.48
C PHE A 276 -8.15 3.34 -22.08
N LYS A 277 -8.49 2.12 -22.48
CA LYS A 277 -9.86 1.74 -22.77
C LYS A 277 -10.31 0.76 -21.72
N GLU A 278 -11.42 1.04 -21.08
CA GLU A 278 -12.01 0.15 -20.09
C GLU A 278 -13.50 0.04 -20.32
N GLY A 279 -14.05 -1.12 -20.01
CA GLY A 279 -15.44 -1.40 -20.32
C GLY A 279 -15.86 -2.79 -19.91
N VAL A 280 -17.07 -3.10 -20.33
CA VAL A 280 -17.73 -4.39 -20.11
C VAL A 280 -18.27 -4.93 -21.42
N VAL A 281 -18.08 -6.22 -21.62
CA VAL A 281 -18.66 -6.97 -22.74
C VAL A 281 -19.63 -7.98 -22.17
N THR A 282 -20.90 -7.81 -22.51
CA THR A 282 -22.01 -8.65 -22.03
C THR A 282 -22.50 -9.55 -23.15
N ASN A 283 -22.64 -10.85 -22.89
CA ASN A 283 -23.32 -11.74 -23.83
C ASN A 283 -24.82 -11.39 -23.88
N ILE A 284 -25.34 -11.07 -25.06
CA ILE A 284 -26.74 -10.72 -25.31
C ILE A 284 -27.39 -11.65 -26.35
N THR A 285 -26.80 -12.82 -26.58
CA THR A 285 -27.26 -13.79 -27.59
C THR A 285 -28.71 -14.22 -27.35
N GLU A 286 -29.08 -14.55 -26.12
CA GLU A 286 -30.46 -14.91 -25.77
C GLU A 286 -31.42 -13.72 -25.93
N THR A 287 -30.98 -12.51 -25.56
CA THR A 287 -31.78 -11.29 -25.74
C THR A 287 -32.12 -11.03 -27.20
N ILE A 288 -31.17 -11.22 -28.12
CA ILE A 288 -31.40 -11.07 -29.56
C ILE A 288 -32.32 -12.16 -30.08
N LYS A 289 -32.09 -13.43 -29.72
CA LYS A 289 -32.95 -14.56 -30.12
C LYS A 289 -34.41 -14.33 -29.70
N ASN A 290 -34.65 -13.86 -28.48
CA ASN A 290 -35.99 -13.61 -27.96
C ASN A 290 -36.69 -12.45 -28.70
N LYS A 291 -35.96 -11.40 -29.08
CA LYS A 291 -36.51 -10.30 -29.89
C LYS A 291 -36.90 -10.77 -31.29
N ASP A 292 -36.08 -11.59 -31.93
CA ASP A 292 -36.38 -12.12 -33.26
C ASP A 292 -37.58 -13.06 -33.26
N VAL A 293 -37.75 -13.87 -32.22
CA VAL A 293 -38.93 -14.72 -32.02
C VAL A 293 -40.18 -13.86 -31.83
N PHE A 294 -40.13 -12.85 -30.95
CA PHE A 294 -41.26 -11.95 -30.69
C PHE A 294 -41.70 -11.17 -31.94
N LEU A 295 -40.75 -10.72 -32.76
CA LEU A 295 -41.04 -10.02 -34.02
C LEU A 295 -41.62 -10.95 -35.09
N LYS A 296 -41.33 -12.25 -35.04
CA LYS A 296 -41.91 -13.26 -35.95
C LYS A 296 -43.32 -13.67 -35.52
N THR A 297 -43.56 -13.84 -34.22
CA THR A 297 -44.88 -14.20 -33.68
C THR A 297 -45.92 -13.08 -33.81
N ASN A 298 -45.51 -11.81 -33.79
CA ASN A 298 -46.42 -10.66 -33.97
C ASN A 298 -46.60 -10.21 -35.43
N LYS A 299 -45.99 -10.91 -36.39
CA LYS A 299 -46.21 -10.72 -37.84
C LYS A 299 -47.05 -11.84 -38.46
N SER A 300 -47.53 -12.78 -37.64
CA SER A 300 -48.44 -13.86 -38.01
C SER A 300 -49.83 -13.56 -37.49
#